data_AF-A0A850QUQ1-F1
#
_entry.id   AF-A0A850QUQ1-F1
#
_cell.length_a   1.000
_cell.length_b   1.000
_cell.length_c   1.000
_cell.angle_alpha   90.00
_cell.angle_beta   90.00
_cell.angle_gamma   90.00
#
_symmetry.space_group_name_H-M   'P 1'
#
loop_
_entity.id
_entity.type
_entity.pdbx_description
1 polymer ?
#
loop_
_entity_poly.entity_id
_entity_poly.type
_entity_poly.pdbx_seq_one_letter_code
_entity_poly.pdbx_strand_id
1 'polypeptide(L)'
;MKRISFLLFTLLMVALCLRLSWWQVERAQEKSQRQVMLERRSEQSYHHINSLPNDPRWYQLNVMGQFDQRHAILLDNQIHQGRVGYQVLLPFVSQQRLFLVNLGWLAAPRYREQLPSIPHYYLPIRLTGLIDIPQSLLQL
;
A
#
# COMPACT_ATOMS: atom_id res chain seq x y z
N MET A 1 17.34 34.30 -43.41
CA MET A 1 16.11 34.08 -42.60
C MET A 1 15.99 32.66 -42.06
N LYS A 2 16.07 31.59 -42.88
CA LYS A 2 15.92 30.19 -42.42
C LYS A 2 16.90 29.75 -41.30
N ARG A 3 18.17 30.17 -41.36
CA ARG A 3 19.19 29.86 -40.33
C ARG A 3 18.87 30.46 -38.95
N ILE A 4 18.37 31.69 -38.93
CA ILE A 4 18.01 32.40 -37.69
C ILE A 4 16.78 31.74 -37.05
N SER A 5 15.78 31.36 -37.85
CA SER A 5 14.61 30.63 -37.37
C SER A 5 14.97 29.27 -36.76
N PHE A 6 15.89 28.52 -37.37
CA PHE A 6 16.39 27.27 -36.82
C PHE A 6 17.13 27.45 -35.48
N LEU A 7 17.95 28.49 -35.35
CA LEU A 7 18.65 28.81 -34.11
C LEU A 7 17.67 29.20 -32.98
N LEU A 8 16.65 30.00 -33.29
CA LEU A 8 15.61 30.37 -32.34
C LEU A 8 14.82 29.15 -31.87
N PHE A 9 14.44 28.26 -32.78
CA PHE A 9 13.77 27.01 -32.45
C PHE A 9 14.62 26.12 -31.55
N THR A 10 15.92 25.98 -31.88
CA THR A 10 16.85 25.20 -31.07
C THR A 10 16.99 25.78 -29.67
N LEU A 11 17.12 27.11 -29.54
CA LEU A 11 17.21 27.78 -28.24
C LEU A 11 15.94 27.58 -27.41
N LEU A 12 14.77 27.65 -28.03
CA LEU A 12 13.48 27.36 -27.39
C LEU A 12 13.44 25.92 -26.85
N MET A 13 13.87 24.94 -27.66
CA MET A 13 13.92 23.55 -27.23
C MET A 13 14.90 23.34 -26.08
N VAL A 14 16.08 23.95 -26.14
CA VAL A 14 17.06 23.89 -25.05
C VAL A 14 16.46 24.47 -23.77
N ALA A 15 15.80 25.63 -23.83
CA ALA A 15 15.14 26.25 -22.68
C ALA A 15 14.03 25.35 -22.10
N LEU A 16 13.23 24.70 -22.96
CA LEU A 16 12.21 23.75 -22.53
C LEU A 16 12.83 22.53 -21.84
N CYS A 17 13.88 21.94 -22.41
CA CYS A 17 14.59 20.81 -21.84
C CYS A 17 15.19 21.15 -20.46
N LEU A 18 15.78 22.34 -20.31
CA LEU A 18 16.30 22.81 -19.02
C LEU A 18 15.19 22.99 -17.98
N ARG A 19 14.05 23.57 -18.38
CA ARG A 19 12.87 23.68 -17.51
C ARG A 19 12.36 22.32 -17.06
N LEU A 20 12.31 21.35 -17.98
CA LEU A 20 11.90 19.97 -17.67
C LEU A 20 12.92 19.26 -16.79
N SER A 21 14.22 19.48 -17.01
CA SER A 21 15.28 18.93 -16.15
C SER A 21 15.11 19.40 -14.71
N TRP A 22 14.79 20.68 -14.51
CA TRP A 22 14.52 21.22 -13.18
C TRP A 22 13.28 20.55 -12.55
N TRP A 23 12.19 20.45 -13.31
CA TRP A 23 10.96 19.81 -12.84
C TRP A 23 11.17 18.33 -12.45
N GLN A 24 12.01 17.59 -13.20
CA GLN A 24 12.36 16.22 -12.86
C GLN A 24 13.11 16.13 -11.52
N VAL A 25 14.01 17.08 -11.24
CA VAL A 25 14.74 17.14 -9.96
C VAL A 25 13.79 17.47 -8.81
N GLU A 26 12.93 18.46 -8.97
CA GLU A 26 11.92 18.84 -7.97
C GLU A 26 11.01 17.65 -7.65
N ARG A 27 10.49 16.97 -8.68
CA ARG A 27 9.62 15.80 -8.48
C ARG A 27 10.35 14.63 -7.81
N ALA A 28 11.65 14.48 -8.06
CA ALA A 28 12.47 13.49 -7.36
C ALA A 28 12.64 13.85 -5.86
N GLN A 29 12.86 15.13 -5.55
CA GLN A 29 12.96 15.62 -4.16
C GLN A 29 11.65 15.43 -3.41
N GLU A 30 10.50 15.76 -4.02
CA GLU A 30 9.17 15.53 -3.43
C GLU A 30 8.92 14.05 -3.11
N LYS A 31 9.35 13.14 -3.99
CA LYS A 31 9.24 11.70 -3.75
C LYS A 31 10.15 11.25 -2.60
N SER A 32 11.39 11.74 -2.58
CA SER A 32 12.36 11.44 -1.52
C SER A 32 11.87 11.92 -0.15
N GLN A 33 11.37 13.16 -0.06
CA GLN A 33 10.80 13.71 1.18
C GLN A 33 9.61 12.88 1.68
N ARG A 34 8.70 12.47 0.78
CA ARG A 34 7.60 11.57 1.16
C ARG A 34 8.10 10.22 1.64
N GLN A 35 9.10 9.64 0.97
CA GLN A 35 9.68 8.37 1.39
C GLN A 35 10.27 8.46 2.80
N VAL A 36 11.06 9.49 3.10
CA VAL A 36 11.62 9.71 4.43
C VAL A 36 10.53 9.84 5.49
N MET A 37 9.42 10.51 5.17
CA MET A 37 8.28 10.61 6.09
C MET A 37 7.63 9.25 6.35
N LEU A 38 7.47 8.43 5.31
CA LEU A 38 6.89 7.08 5.44
C LEU A 38 7.82 6.15 6.24
N GLU A 39 9.13 6.20 5.98
CA GLU A 39 10.14 5.44 6.73
C GLU A 39 10.09 5.79 8.22
N ARG A 40 10.09 7.09 8.56
CA ARG A 40 9.97 7.54 9.96
C ARG A 40 8.69 7.05 10.63
N ARG A 41 7.55 7.06 9.93
CA ARG A 41 6.29 6.52 10.46
C ARG A 41 6.36 5.01 10.69
N SER A 42 7.00 4.28 9.78
CA SER A 42 7.16 2.82 9.90
C SER A 42 8.08 2.42 11.06
N GLU A 43 9.07 3.25 11.40
CA GLU A 43 9.94 3.04 12.57
C GLU A 43 9.21 3.32 13.89
N GLN A 44 8.18 4.16 13.88
CA GLN A 44 7.37 4.47 15.05
C GLN A 44 6.33 3.37 15.29
N SER A 45 6.65 2.48 16.23
CA SER A 45 5.79 1.37 16.63
C SER A 45 4.88 1.73 17.79
N TYR A 46 3.58 1.52 17.61
CA TYR A 46 2.55 1.64 18.64
C TYR A 46 2.15 0.27 19.15
N HIS A 47 1.82 0.18 20.44
CA HIS A 47 1.36 -1.07 21.09
C HIS A 47 -0.13 -1.06 21.45
N HIS A 48 -0.77 0.09 21.32
CA HIS A 48 -2.16 0.30 21.69
C HIS A 48 -2.86 1.11 20.61
N ILE A 49 -4.07 0.69 20.22
CA ILE A 49 -4.82 1.40 19.18
C ILE A 49 -5.14 2.85 19.58
N ASN A 50 -5.51 3.06 20.84
CA ASN A 50 -5.89 4.39 21.32
C ASN A 50 -4.73 5.39 21.40
N SER A 51 -3.47 4.97 21.20
CA SER A 51 -2.33 5.89 21.15
C SER A 51 -1.93 6.30 19.73
N LEU A 52 -2.62 5.79 18.71
CA LEU A 52 -2.39 6.18 17.32
C LEU A 52 -2.78 7.65 17.07
N PRO A 53 -2.06 8.34 16.17
CA PRO A 53 -2.43 9.69 15.75
C PRO A 53 -3.71 9.68 14.89
N ASN A 54 -4.29 10.87 14.67
CA ASN A 54 -5.50 11.05 13.85
C ASN A 54 -5.40 10.46 12.44
N ASP A 55 -4.21 10.52 11.82
CA ASP A 55 -3.90 9.83 10.58
C ASP A 55 -2.94 8.66 10.87
N PRO A 56 -3.45 7.44 11.09
CA PRO A 56 -2.65 6.29 11.49
C PRO A 56 -1.93 5.62 10.30
N ARG A 57 -2.07 6.12 9.07
CA ARG A 57 -1.49 5.47 7.89
C ARG A 57 0.02 5.40 7.98
N TRP A 58 0.54 4.22 7.60
CA TRP A 58 1.96 3.87 7.54
C TRP A 58 2.68 3.82 8.90
N TYR A 59 1.94 3.90 10.01
CA TYR A 59 2.49 3.62 11.32
C TYR A 59 2.50 2.13 11.59
N GLN A 60 3.55 1.68 12.29
CA GLN A 60 3.64 0.30 12.74
C GLN A 60 2.78 0.11 14.00
N LEU A 61 1.99 -0.96 14.01
CA LEU A 61 1.17 -1.37 15.14
C LEU A 61 1.51 -2.80 15.51
N ASN A 62 1.79 -3.02 16.79
CA ASN A 62 2.09 -4.30 17.38
C ASN A 62 1.03 -4.64 18.43
N VAL A 63 0.16 -5.58 18.11
CA VAL A 63 -1.00 -5.94 18.94
C VAL A 63 -1.11 -7.45 19.09
N MET A 64 -1.62 -7.89 20.25
CA MET A 64 -1.95 -9.29 20.49
C MET A 64 -3.46 -9.48 20.31
N GLY A 65 -3.86 -10.54 19.61
CA GLY A 65 -5.25 -10.79 19.29
C GLY A 65 -5.43 -12.11 18.57
N GLN A 66 -6.63 -12.35 18.05
CA GLN A 66 -6.97 -13.60 17.39
C GLN A 66 -7.62 -13.32 16.03
N PHE A 67 -7.31 -14.20 15.07
CA PHE A 67 -7.96 -14.19 13.76
C PHE A 67 -9.34 -14.84 13.80
N ASP A 68 -10.30 -14.21 13.14
CA ASP A 68 -11.57 -14.83 12.81
C ASP A 68 -11.48 -15.49 11.44
N GLN A 69 -11.22 -16.81 11.46
CA GLN A 69 -11.05 -17.59 10.24
C GLN A 69 -12.36 -17.85 9.49
N ARG A 70 -13.52 -17.63 10.12
CA ARG A 70 -14.82 -17.93 9.51
C ARG A 70 -15.24 -16.87 8.50
N HIS A 71 -14.71 -15.66 8.63
CA HIS A 71 -15.11 -14.49 7.86
C HIS A 71 -13.97 -13.97 6.98
N ALA A 72 -13.19 -14.88 6.37
CA ALA A 72 -12.16 -14.49 5.42
C ALA A 72 -12.78 -13.78 4.20
N ILE A 73 -12.23 -12.61 3.85
CA ILE A 73 -12.64 -11.84 2.68
C ILE A 73 -11.61 -12.09 1.58
N LEU A 74 -12.08 -12.61 0.46
CA LEU A 74 -11.28 -12.86 -0.74
C LEU A 74 -11.64 -11.79 -1.77
N LEU A 75 -10.74 -10.83 -1.97
CA LEU A 75 -10.88 -9.86 -3.06
C LEU A 75 -10.38 -10.51 -4.34
N ASP A 76 -11.29 -10.78 -5.27
CA ASP A 76 -10.99 -11.44 -6.53
C ASP A 76 -10.40 -10.47 -7.58
N ASN A 77 -10.04 -11.03 -8.74
CA ASN A 77 -9.52 -10.29 -9.90
C ASN A 77 -8.29 -9.40 -9.61
N GLN A 78 -7.50 -9.76 -8.61
CA GLN A 78 -6.26 -9.06 -8.29
C GLN A 78 -5.14 -9.60 -9.18
N ILE A 79 -4.56 -8.73 -10.02
CA ILE A 79 -3.46 -9.11 -10.90
C ILE A 79 -2.14 -8.81 -10.20
N HIS A 80 -1.33 -9.85 -9.97
CA HIS A 80 0.03 -9.72 -9.46
C HIS A 80 1.00 -10.42 -10.41
N GLN A 81 2.00 -9.68 -10.90
CA GLN A 81 3.00 -10.19 -11.86
C GLN A 81 2.38 -10.90 -13.09
N GLY A 82 1.29 -10.36 -13.63
CA GLY A 82 0.62 -10.90 -14.82
C GLY A 82 -0.26 -12.14 -14.57
N ARG A 83 -0.43 -12.56 -13.31
CA ARG A 83 -1.33 -13.66 -12.92
C ARG A 83 -2.52 -13.12 -12.15
N VAL A 84 -3.71 -13.64 -12.44
CA VAL A 84 -4.94 -13.33 -11.70
C VAL A 84 -4.96 -14.14 -10.41
N GLY A 85 -5.42 -13.52 -9.34
CA GLY A 85 -5.52 -14.13 -8.03
C GLY A 85 -6.44 -13.38 -7.09
N TYR A 86 -6.32 -13.75 -5.83
CA TYR A 86 -7.10 -13.21 -4.73
C TYR A 86 -6.18 -12.47 -3.77
N GLN A 87 -6.61 -11.30 -3.32
CA GLN A 87 -6.03 -10.69 -2.13
C GLN A 87 -6.83 -11.15 -0.91
N VAL A 88 -6.13 -11.70 0.07
CA VAL A 88 -6.75 -12.33 1.24
C VAL A 88 -6.73 -11.35 2.40
N LEU A 89 -7.91 -10.99 2.87
CA LEU A 89 -8.09 -10.18 4.06
C LEU A 89 -8.72 -11.05 5.16
N LEU A 90 -8.07 -11.13 6.31
CA LEU A 90 -8.57 -11.91 7.44
C LEU A 90 -8.91 -10.96 8.59
N PRO A 91 -10.15 -11.01 9.12
CA PRO A 91 -10.49 -10.21 10.28
C PRO A 91 -9.69 -10.64 11.52
N PHE A 92 -9.18 -9.66 12.25
CA PHE A 92 -8.36 -9.84 13.44
C PHE A 92 -8.95 -9.00 14.56
N VAL A 93 -9.26 -9.64 15.68
CA VAL A 93 -9.84 -8.96 16.84
C VAL A 93 -8.74 -8.73 17.87
N SER A 94 -8.53 -7.47 18.24
CA SER A 94 -7.60 -7.08 19.29
C SER A 94 -8.09 -5.82 19.99
N GLN A 95 -7.91 -5.74 21.32
CA GLN A 95 -8.30 -4.57 22.13
C GLN A 95 -9.74 -4.10 21.85
N GLN A 96 -10.67 -5.05 21.69
CA GLN A 96 -12.10 -4.81 21.38
C GLN A 96 -12.36 -4.10 20.04
N ARG A 97 -11.38 -4.04 19.15
CA ARG A 97 -11.52 -3.55 17.78
C ARG A 97 -11.28 -4.64 16.76
N LEU A 98 -11.98 -4.52 15.63
CA LEU A 98 -11.82 -5.37 14.47
C LEU A 98 -10.84 -4.71 13.49
N PHE A 99 -9.86 -5.48 13.03
CA PHE A 99 -8.92 -5.10 11.99
C PHE A 99 -9.07 -6.04 10.81
N LEU A 100 -8.85 -5.53 9.60
CA LEU A 100 -8.66 -6.37 8.43
C LEU A 100 -7.16 -6.49 8.16
N VAL A 101 -6.62 -7.69 8.31
CA VAL A 101 -5.21 -7.96 8.04
C VAL A 101 -5.08 -8.46 6.62
N ASN A 102 -4.27 -7.78 5.83
CA ASN A 102 -3.91 -8.23 4.50
C ASN A 102 -2.82 -9.33 4.61
N LEU A 103 -3.20 -10.57 4.30
CA LEU A 103 -2.28 -11.72 4.28
C LEU A 103 -1.51 -11.84 2.95
N GLY A 104 -1.78 -10.95 2.00
CA GLY A 104 -1.13 -10.88 0.71
C GLY A 104 -1.97 -11.45 -0.43
N TRP A 105 -1.28 -11.80 -1.51
CA TRP A 105 -1.88 -12.28 -2.75
C TRP A 105 -1.67 -13.78 -2.93
N LEU A 106 -2.74 -14.48 -3.30
CA LEU A 106 -2.73 -15.89 -3.66
C LEU A 106 -3.17 -16.05 -5.12
N ALA A 107 -2.45 -16.88 -5.88
CA ALA A 107 -2.82 -17.18 -7.26
C ALA A 107 -4.21 -17.84 -7.32
N ALA A 108 -5.02 -17.46 -8.31
CA ALA A 108 -6.29 -18.12 -8.53
C ALA A 108 -6.06 -19.57 -8.98
N PRO A 109 -6.79 -20.53 -8.42
CA PRO A 109 -6.75 -21.91 -8.91
C PRO A 109 -7.30 -21.99 -10.33
N ARG A 110 -7.04 -23.12 -10.99
CA ARG A 110 -7.42 -23.34 -12.39
C ARG A 110 -8.94 -23.27 -12.60
N TYR A 111 -9.72 -23.62 -11.58
CA TYR A 111 -11.18 -23.58 -11.60
C TYR A 111 -11.68 -22.58 -10.55
N ARG A 112 -12.59 -21.68 -10.95
CA ARG A 112 -13.17 -20.66 -10.06
C ARG A 112 -13.99 -21.23 -8.90
N GLU A 113 -14.46 -22.47 -9.04
CA GLU A 113 -15.22 -23.17 -7.98
C GLU A 113 -14.33 -23.61 -6.82
N GLN A 114 -13.02 -23.62 -7.04
CA GLN A 114 -12.03 -23.91 -6.01
C GLN A 114 -11.60 -22.58 -5.38
N LEU A 115 -11.73 -22.44 -4.07
CA LEU A 115 -11.17 -21.32 -3.34
C LEU A 115 -9.73 -21.64 -2.92
N PRO A 116 -8.83 -20.65 -2.88
CA PRO A 116 -7.47 -20.87 -2.40
C PRO A 116 -7.47 -21.26 -0.92
N SER A 117 -6.56 -22.17 -0.53
CA SER A 117 -6.39 -22.58 0.86
C SER A 117 -5.75 -21.46 1.68
N ILE A 118 -6.43 -20.99 2.72
CA ILE A 118 -5.93 -19.94 3.63
C ILE A 118 -5.26 -20.61 4.84
N PRO A 119 -4.08 -20.14 5.30
CA PRO A 119 -3.44 -20.64 6.51
C PRO A 119 -4.34 -20.40 7.74
N HIS A 120 -4.40 -21.39 8.63
CA HIS A 120 -5.21 -21.34 9.84
C HIS A 120 -4.36 -20.92 11.05
N TYR A 121 -4.83 -19.92 11.80
CA TYR A 121 -4.22 -19.40 13.04
C TYR A 121 -5.17 -19.60 14.24
N TYR A 122 -4.93 -20.61 15.07
CA TYR A 122 -5.86 -21.02 16.14
C TYR A 122 -5.65 -20.30 17.48
N LEU A 123 -4.45 -19.77 17.72
CA LEU A 123 -4.07 -19.17 19.01
C LEU A 123 -4.03 -17.64 18.92
N PRO A 124 -4.11 -16.93 20.05
CA PRO A 124 -3.76 -15.53 20.11
C PRO A 124 -2.32 -15.35 19.63
N ILE A 125 -2.13 -14.53 18.61
CA ILE A 125 -0.79 -14.22 18.09
C ILE A 125 -0.50 -12.74 18.25
N ARG A 126 0.79 -12.44 18.35
CA ARG A 126 1.29 -11.08 18.25
C ARG A 126 1.44 -10.73 16.77
N LEU A 127 0.70 -9.74 16.32
CA LEU A 127 0.74 -9.23 14.96
C LEU A 127 1.45 -7.89 14.95
N THR A 128 2.46 -7.78 14.10
CA THR A 128 3.14 -6.52 13.79
C THR A 128 2.89 -6.19 12.33
N GLY A 129 2.37 -5.00 12.05
CA GLY A 129 2.11 -4.58 10.67
C GLY A 129 1.94 -3.07 10.56
N LEU A 130 1.89 -2.58 9.33
CA LEU A 130 1.57 -1.19 9.04
C LEU A 130 0.06 -1.01 8.97
N ILE A 131 -0.44 0.09 9.54
CA ILE A 131 -1.84 0.45 9.43
C ILE A 131 -2.09 1.19 8.11
N ASP A 132 -3.22 0.86 7.49
CA ASP A 132 -3.78 1.65 6.40
C ASP A 132 -5.30 1.79 6.61
N ILE A 133 -5.89 2.75 5.91
CA ILE A 133 -7.34 2.97 5.90
C ILE A 133 -7.93 2.06 4.82
N PRO A 134 -9.02 1.32 5.11
CA PRO A 134 -9.65 0.47 4.10
C PRO A 134 -10.05 1.29 2.88
N GLN A 135 -9.79 0.73 1.69
CA GLN A 135 -10.25 1.31 0.43
C GLN A 135 -11.78 1.41 0.44
N SER A 136 -12.35 2.38 -0.28
CA SER A 136 -13.79 2.65 -0.30
C SER A 136 -14.64 1.41 -0.62
N LEU A 137 -14.10 0.46 -1.39
CA LEU A 137 -14.76 -0.82 -1.72
C LEU A 137 -15.00 -1.75 -0.52
N LEU A 138 -14.31 -1.52 0.60
CA LEU A 138 -14.39 -2.32 1.84
C LEU A 138 -15.18 -1.63 2.95
N GLN A 139 -15.78 -0.46 2.68
CA GLN A 139 -16.69 0.21 3.61
C GLN A 139 -18.05 -0.49 3.54
N LEU A 140 -18.17 -1.58 4.31
CA LEU A 140 -19.45 -2.27 4.57
C LEU A 140 -20.26 -1.52 5.63
#